data_AF-A0A2T2VI13-F1
#
_entry.id   AF-A0A2T2VI13-F1
#
_cell.length_a   1.000
_cell.length_b   1.000
_cell.length_c   1.000
_cell.angle_alpha   90.00
_cell.angle_beta   90.00
_cell.angle_gamma   90.00
#
_symmetry.space_group_name_H-M   'P 1'
#
loop_
_entity.id
_entity.type
_entity.pdbx_description
1 polymer ?
#
loop_
_entity_poly.entity_id
_entity_poly.type
_entity_poly.pdbx_seq_one_letter_code
_entity_poly.pdbx_strand_id
1 'polypeptide(L)'
;TEGLVNYPLKLNDVVFSALITEREELVKMSFRSKGDFDVNKFARNHFEGGGHRNAAGGISRASLDKTVEKFVNHLANYPELIHN
;
A
#
# COMPACT_ATOMS: atom_id res chain seq x y z
N THR A 1 13.49 -4.10 5.80
CA THR A 1 12.15 -4.01 5.17
C THR A 1 12.02 -2.84 4.21
N GLU A 2 12.58 -1.65 4.50
CA GLU A 2 12.49 -0.48 3.60
C GLU A 2 12.97 -0.75 2.16
N GLY A 3 14.02 -1.56 1.96
CA GLY A 3 14.50 -1.89 0.62
C GLY A 3 13.55 -2.76 -0.22
N LEU A 4 12.76 -3.63 0.43
CA LEU A 4 11.89 -4.58 -0.27
C LEU A 4 10.66 -3.89 -0.86
N VAL A 5 10.01 -3.01 -0.10
CA VAL A 5 8.82 -2.27 -0.57
C VAL A 5 9.16 -1.29 -1.71
N ASN A 6 10.41 -0.83 -1.78
CA ASN A 6 10.88 0.05 -2.86
C ASN A 6 11.31 -0.72 -4.12
N TYR A 7 11.55 -2.03 -4.05
CA TYR A 7 12.09 -2.79 -5.17
C TYR A 7 11.14 -2.81 -6.39
N PRO A 8 9.82 -3.03 -6.24
CA PRO A 8 8.88 -3.00 -7.37
C PRO A 8 8.87 -1.67 -8.11
N LEU A 9 9.07 -0.55 -7.39
CA LEU A 9 9.13 0.78 -7.99
C LEU A 9 10.32 0.96 -8.95
N LYS A 10 11.31 0.07 -8.97
CA LYS A 10 12.41 0.14 -9.94
C LYS A 10 11.99 -0.25 -11.35
N LEU A 11 10.89 -0.99 -11.50
CA LEU A 11 10.32 -1.32 -12.79
C LEU A 11 9.72 -0.06 -13.43
N ASN A 12 9.84 0.04 -14.75
CA ASN A 12 9.18 1.10 -15.49
C ASN A 12 7.66 0.98 -15.31
N ASP A 13 6.98 2.12 -15.26
CA ASP A 13 5.52 2.26 -15.14
C ASP A 13 4.89 1.79 -13.81
N VAL A 14 5.69 1.27 -12.86
CA VAL A 14 5.21 0.98 -11.50
C VAL A 14 5.28 2.23 -10.62
N VAL A 15 4.12 2.81 -10.34
CA VAL A 15 3.98 4.04 -9.54
C VAL A 15 3.54 3.80 -8.10
N PHE A 16 3.08 2.58 -7.76
CA PHE A 16 2.65 2.21 -6.42
C PHE A 16 3.11 0.81 -6.05
N SER A 17 3.60 0.64 -4.82
CA SER A 17 4.08 -0.62 -4.27
C SER A 17 3.60 -0.80 -2.84
N ALA A 18 3.17 -2.01 -2.52
CA ALA A 18 2.74 -2.42 -1.19
C ALA A 18 3.48 -3.68 -0.75
N LEU A 19 3.97 -3.69 0.48
CA LEU A 19 4.46 -4.89 1.16
C LEU A 19 3.50 -5.21 2.30
N ILE A 20 2.83 -6.35 2.19
CA ILE A 20 1.84 -6.84 3.16
C ILE A 20 2.46 -8.03 3.90
N THR A 21 2.45 -8.01 5.22
CA THR A 21 3.11 -9.04 6.04
C THR A 21 2.26 -9.33 7.27
N GLU A 22 1.91 -10.59 7.47
CA GLU A 22 1.26 -11.07 8.68
C GLU A 22 2.29 -11.23 9.81
N ARG A 23 1.95 -10.73 11.00
CA ARG A 23 2.72 -10.89 12.22
C ARG A 23 1.77 -11.12 13.39
N GLU A 24 1.88 -12.30 14.01
CA GLU A 24 1.01 -12.69 15.12
C GLU A 24 -0.47 -12.53 14.73
N GLU A 25 -1.19 -11.60 15.37
CA GLU A 25 -2.61 -11.32 15.13
C GLU A 25 -2.86 -10.06 14.29
N LEU A 26 -1.83 -9.50 13.66
CA LEU A 26 -1.92 -8.25 12.89
C LEU A 26 -1.26 -8.38 11.52
N VAL A 27 -1.93 -7.85 10.50
CA VAL A 27 -1.36 -7.67 9.18
C VAL A 27 -0.81 -6.26 9.08
N LYS A 28 0.49 -6.13 8.83
CA LYS A 28 1.16 -4.84 8.58
C LYS A 28 1.30 -4.60 7.09
N MET A 29 1.10 -3.36 6.69
CA MET A 29 1.27 -2.90 5.31
C MET A 29 2.27 -1.75 5.27
N SER A 30 3.20 -1.81 4.32
CA SER A 30 4.09 -0.70 3.98
C SER A 30 3.80 -0.28 2.54
N PHE A 31 3.63 1.02 2.33
CA PHE A 31 3.26 1.61 1.06
C PHE A 31 4.35 2.56 0.57
N ARG A 32 4.63 2.52 -0.73
CA ARG A 32 5.54 3.43 -1.42
C ARG A 32 4.96 3.82 -2.76
N SER A 33 5.12 5.08 -3.14
CA SER A 33 4.72 5.55 -4.46
C SER A 33 5.81 6.39 -5.13
N LYS A 34 5.68 6.51 -6.45
CA LYS A 34 6.37 7.48 -7.29
C LYS A 34 5.34 8.44 -7.89
N GLY A 35 5.76 9.68 -8.16
CA GLY A 35 4.88 10.69 -8.74
C GLY A 35 3.83 11.17 -7.75
N ASP A 36 2.57 11.18 -8.18
CA ASP A 36 1.53 11.96 -7.50
C ASP A 36 0.60 11.19 -6.57
N PHE A 37 0.64 9.85 -6.59
CA PHE A 37 -0.21 9.02 -5.76
C PHE A 37 0.15 9.16 -4.27
N ASP A 38 -0.79 9.73 -3.48
CA ASP A 38 -0.60 10.00 -2.04
C ASP A 38 -0.91 8.76 -1.19
N VAL A 39 0.14 7.99 -0.88
CA VAL A 39 0.01 6.76 -0.08
C VAL A 39 -0.31 7.02 1.38
N ASN A 40 -0.05 8.23 1.90
CA ASN A 40 -0.45 8.59 3.26
C ASN A 40 -1.97 8.78 3.35
N LYS A 41 -2.60 9.42 2.36
CA LYS A 41 -4.07 9.50 2.28
C LYS A 41 -4.68 8.11 2.13
N PHE A 42 -4.14 7.27 1.25
CA PHE A 42 -4.58 5.89 1.09
C PHE A 42 -4.52 5.10 2.41
N ALA A 43 -3.40 5.18 3.12
CA ALA A 43 -3.21 4.48 4.39
C ALA A 43 -4.18 4.93 5.49
N ARG A 44 -4.40 6.24 5.61
CA ARG A 44 -5.33 6.82 6.60
C ARG A 44 -6.78 6.42 6.34
N ASN A 45 -7.19 6.42 5.07
CA ASN A 45 -8.59 6.18 4.70
C ASN A 45 -8.99 4.71 4.86
N HIS A 46 -8.05 3.77 4.65
CA HIS A 46 -8.41 2.35 4.50
C HIS A 46 -7.77 1.40 5.52
N PHE A 47 -6.69 1.80 6.19
CA PHE A 47 -5.85 0.86 6.96
C PHE A 47 -5.33 1.39 8.30
N GLU A 48 -6.09 2.27 8.97
CA GLU A 48 -5.71 2.84 10.28
C GLU A 48 -4.25 3.37 10.31
N GLY A 49 -3.80 3.90 9.17
CA GLY A 49 -2.40 4.13 8.89
C GLY A 49 -2.00 5.59 8.82
N GLY A 50 -0.79 5.83 8.33
CA GLY A 50 -0.25 7.17 8.10
C GLY A 50 1.23 7.17 7.72
N GLY A 51 1.75 8.36 7.45
CA GLY A 51 3.16 8.60 7.12
C GLY A 51 3.32 9.86 6.27
N HIS A 52 4.20 9.78 5.29
CA HIS A 52 4.48 10.81 4.29
C HIS A 52 3.76 10.52 2.97
N ARG A 53 3.61 11.55 2.13
CA ARG A 53 2.94 11.47 0.82
C ARG A 53 3.37 10.25 -0.02
N ASN A 54 4.66 9.92 -0.05
CA ASN A 54 5.22 8.83 -0.87
C ASN A 54 5.69 7.61 -0.06
N ALA A 55 5.51 7.63 1.26
CA ALA A 55 5.95 6.57 2.16
C ALA A 55 5.06 6.52 3.39
N ALA A 56 4.17 5.53 3.46
CA ALA A 56 3.22 5.36 4.55
C ALA A 56 3.14 3.89 4.97
N GLY A 57 2.45 3.62 6.08
CA GLY A 57 2.13 2.28 6.51
C GLY A 57 0.73 2.22 7.10
N GLY A 58 0.20 1.01 7.21
CA GLY A 58 -1.11 0.74 7.80
C GLY A 58 -1.15 -0.64 8.45
N ILE A 59 -2.24 -0.90 9.16
CA ILE A 59 -2.52 -2.17 9.82
C ILE A 59 -3.90 -2.70 9.45
N SER A 60 -4.08 -4.00 9.59
CA SER A 60 -5.38 -4.66 9.52
C SER A 60 -5.43 -5.74 10.59
N ARG A 61 -6.58 -5.84 11.26
CA ARG A 61 -6.91 -6.91 12.21
C ARG A 61 -7.60 -8.10 11.54
N ALA A 62 -7.86 -8.02 10.23
CA ALA A 62 -8.34 -9.16 9.45
C ALA A 62 -7.17 -10.08 9.08
N SER A 63 -7.48 -11.31 8.67
CA SER A 63 -6.46 -12.23 8.14
C SER A 63 -5.73 -11.63 6.93
N LEU A 64 -4.56 -12.19 6.61
CA LEU A 64 -3.78 -11.79 5.45
C LEU A 64 -4.61 -11.77 4.16
N ASP A 65 -5.33 -12.86 3.86
CA ASP A 65 -6.15 -12.98 2.65
C ASP A 65 -7.23 -11.90 2.58
N LYS A 66 -7.93 -11.66 3.70
CA LYS A 66 -8.97 -10.62 3.76
C LYS A 66 -8.39 -9.21 3.66
N THR A 67 -7.15 -9.02 4.11
CA THR A 67 -6.46 -7.75 3.96
C THR A 67 -6.03 -7.51 2.52
N VAL A 68 -5.53 -8.54 1.82
CA VAL A 68 -5.20 -8.47 0.39
C VAL A 68 -6.45 -8.20 -0.45
N GLU A 69 -7.56 -8.90 -0.17
CA GLU A 69 -8.85 -8.69 -0.85
C GLU A 69 -9.32 -7.23 -0.69
N LYS A 70 -9.34 -6.71 0.54
CA LYS A 70 -9.67 -5.29 0.81
C LYS A 70 -8.74 -4.33 0.07
N PHE A 71 -7.44 -4.59 0.11
CA PHE A 71 -6.44 -3.76 -0.57
C PHE A 71 -6.75 -3.64 -2.07
N VAL A 72 -6.91 -4.77 -2.77
CA VAL A 72 -7.23 -4.79 -4.21
C VAL A 72 -8.56 -4.08 -4.50
N ASN A 73 -9.59 -4.31 -3.68
CA ASN A 73 -10.89 -3.65 -3.84
C ASN A 73 -10.79 -2.12 -3.69
N HIS A 74 -9.96 -1.62 -2.77
CA HIS A 74 -9.75 -0.18 -2.64
C HIS A 74 -9.07 0.42 -3.87
N LEU A 75 -8.14 -0.30 -4.52
CA LEU A 75 -7.44 0.16 -5.73
C LEU A 75 -8.38 0.49 -6.89
N ALA A 76 -9.53 -0.17 -6.99
CA ALA A 76 -10.53 0.11 -8.04
C ALA A 76 -11.05 1.57 -7.99
N ASN A 77 -10.89 2.26 -6.87
CA ASN A 77 -11.29 3.67 -6.70
C ASN A 77 -10.20 4.68 -7.10
N TYR A 78 -9.04 4.20 -7.57
CA TYR A 78 -7.88 5.02 -7.89
C TYR A 78 -7.49 4.84 -9.37
N PRO A 79 -8.25 5.45 -10.30
CA PRO A 79 -8.03 5.29 -11.74
C PRO A 79 -6.64 5.78 -12.18
N GLU A 80 -6.01 6.69 -11.44
CA GLU A 80 -4.64 7.16 -11.67
C GLU A 80 -3.58 6.04 -11.54
N LEU A 81 -3.93 4.90 -10.94
CA LEU A 81 -3.07 3.72 -10.87
C LEU A 81 -3.24 2.76 -12.05
N ILE A 82 -4.29 2.92 -12.86
CA ILE A 82 -4.69 1.97 -13.91
C ILE A 82 -4.36 2.51 -15.32
N HIS A 83 -4.06 3.81 -15.44
CA HIS A 83 -3.73 4.44 -16.72
C HIS A 83 -2.25 4.85 -16.80
N ASN A 84 -1.48 4.08 -17.57
CA ASN A 84 -0.29 4.52 -18.31
C ASN A 84 -0.45 4.08 -19.76
#